data_AF-A0A946KNJ4-F1
#
_entry.id   AF-A0A946KNJ4-F1
#
_cell.length_a   1.000
_cell.length_b   1.000
_cell.length_c   1.000
_cell.angle_alpha   90.00
_cell.angle_beta   90.00
_cell.angle_gamma   90.00
#
_symmetry.space_group_name_H-M   'P 1'
#
loop_
_entity.id
_entity.type
_entity.pdbx_description
1 polymer ?
#
loop_
_entity_poly.entity_id
_entity_poly.type
_entity_poly.pdbx_seq_one_letter_code
_entity_poly.pdbx_strand_id
1 'polypeptide(L)'
;MRILILFLIIIMNSCSVSNDKQVEVHHFGALKNMMHKGDLSAKVTLDELKEMNHLFALGAVENLKGEVLILDGIPSVSYVKGNDSSKTMMLDDSFEKNACLLVLASVEEWESINIPNTVVTYEEFEGYVAETAAEKGIDIEKPFPFMIEGLAKSFDWHIIDWPENDTEHSHEKHIYSGLYGTLENQTVEMLGFYSNKHHAIFTHHSTNMHVHVKSDKATGHADNFTLGENMILKLPK
;
A
#
# COMPACT_ATOMS: atom_id res chain seq x y z
N MET A 1 76.29 -6.74 -8.83
CA MET A 1 75.08 -7.37 -8.27
C MET A 1 73.92 -6.41 -8.53
N ARG A 2 73.10 -6.67 -9.56
CA ARG A 2 71.98 -5.77 -9.95
C ARG A 2 70.75 -6.17 -9.13
N ILE A 3 70.27 -5.28 -8.26
CA ILE A 3 69.04 -5.47 -7.48
C ILE A 3 67.88 -5.02 -8.35
N LEU A 4 67.02 -5.97 -8.71
CA LEU A 4 65.79 -5.75 -9.47
C LEU A 4 64.66 -5.46 -8.45
N ILE A 5 64.21 -4.21 -8.37
CA ILE A 5 63.07 -3.83 -7.53
C ILE A 5 61.81 -4.03 -8.36
N LEU A 6 61.03 -5.04 -8.00
CA LEU A 6 59.74 -5.36 -8.61
C LEU A 6 58.66 -4.48 -7.97
N PHE A 7 58.13 -3.52 -8.72
CA PHE A 7 56.98 -2.70 -8.30
C PHE A 7 55.71 -3.56 -8.39
N LEU A 8 55.13 -3.89 -7.24
CA LEU A 8 53.85 -4.58 -7.13
C LEU A 8 52.73 -3.54 -7.23
N ILE A 9 52.06 -3.47 -8.39
CA ILE A 9 50.87 -2.63 -8.57
C ILE A 9 49.67 -3.35 -7.94
N ILE A 10 49.21 -2.84 -6.80
CA ILE A 10 47.99 -3.30 -6.14
C ILE A 10 46.81 -2.59 -6.83
N ILE A 11 46.10 -3.32 -7.68
CA ILE A 11 44.86 -2.85 -8.31
C ILE A 11 43.74 -3.06 -7.28
N MET A 12 43.36 -1.99 -6.58
CA MET A 12 42.15 -1.99 -5.75
C MET A 12 40.93 -1.92 -6.68
N ASN A 13 40.34 -3.09 -6.97
CA ASN A 13 38.98 -3.14 -7.49
C ASN A 13 38.02 -2.80 -6.34
N SER A 14 37.57 -1.55 -6.31
CA SER A 14 36.41 -1.17 -5.50
C SER A 14 35.19 -1.77 -6.20
N CYS A 15 34.73 -2.93 -5.74
CA CYS A 15 33.38 -3.38 -6.04
C CYS A 15 32.43 -2.38 -5.36
N SER A 16 31.86 -1.45 -6.12
CA SER A 16 30.65 -0.77 -5.70
C SER A 16 29.58 -1.86 -5.57
N VAL A 17 29.28 -2.28 -4.34
CA VAL A 17 28.05 -3.00 -4.06
C VAL A 17 26.95 -2.02 -4.46
N SER A 18 26.28 -2.30 -5.59
CA SER A 18 25.01 -1.64 -5.87
C SER A 18 24.08 -2.08 -4.75
N ASN A 19 23.78 -1.17 -3.81
CA ASN A 19 22.61 -1.34 -2.97
C ASN A 19 21.43 -1.35 -3.93
N ASP A 20 20.90 -2.54 -4.18
CA ASP A 20 19.66 -2.67 -4.93
C ASP A 20 18.56 -2.12 -4.02
N LYS A 21 18.08 -0.91 -4.33
CA LYS A 21 16.97 -0.26 -3.58
C LYS A 21 15.63 -0.95 -3.82
N GLN A 22 15.62 -2.00 -4.63
CA GLN A 22 14.43 -2.74 -4.96
C GLN A 22 13.97 -3.59 -3.78
N VAL A 23 12.86 -3.18 -3.19
CA VAL A 23 12.12 -4.02 -2.24
C VAL A 23 11.31 -5.07 -3.01
N GLU A 24 11.32 -6.30 -2.51
CA GLU A 24 10.49 -7.38 -3.03
C GLU A 24 9.04 -7.20 -2.55
N VAL A 25 8.10 -7.19 -3.49
CA VAL A 25 6.67 -7.10 -3.21
C VAL A 25 6.04 -8.47 -3.46
N HIS A 26 5.33 -8.98 -2.46
CA HIS A 26 4.54 -10.19 -2.56
C HIS A 26 3.05 -9.84 -2.58
N HIS A 27 2.24 -10.68 -3.22
CA HIS A 27 0.80 -10.51 -3.19
C HIS A 27 0.06 -11.86 -3.14
N PHE A 28 -1.15 -11.83 -2.58
CA PHE A 28 -2.07 -12.94 -2.45
C PHE A 28 -3.43 -12.51 -3.00
N GLY A 29 -4.08 -13.41 -3.73
CA GLY A 29 -5.35 -13.11 -4.39
C GLY A 29 -5.22 -12.17 -5.60
N ALA A 30 -6.37 -11.82 -6.17
CA ALA A 30 -6.46 -10.88 -7.28
C ALA A 30 -7.87 -10.30 -7.39
N LEU A 31 -8.00 -8.98 -7.58
CA LEU A 31 -9.25 -8.26 -7.76
C LEU A 31 -10.13 -8.90 -8.85
N LYS A 32 -9.56 -9.27 -10.00
CA LYS A 32 -10.32 -9.94 -11.08
C LYS A 32 -10.97 -11.26 -10.65
N ASN A 33 -10.39 -12.00 -9.70
CA ASN A 33 -10.99 -13.24 -9.22
C ASN A 33 -12.20 -12.94 -8.31
N MET A 34 -12.11 -11.88 -7.50
CA MET A 34 -13.23 -11.43 -6.67
C MET A 34 -14.35 -10.89 -7.55
N MET A 35 -14.04 -9.91 -8.39
CA MET A 35 -15.02 -9.21 -9.24
C MET A 35 -15.69 -10.12 -10.28
N HIS A 36 -14.93 -11.02 -10.92
CA HIS A 36 -15.47 -11.81 -12.05
C HIS A 36 -15.82 -13.26 -11.69
N LYS A 37 -15.27 -13.80 -10.60
CA LYS A 37 -15.50 -15.20 -10.20
C LYS A 37 -16.18 -15.33 -8.83
N GLY A 38 -16.37 -14.23 -8.11
CA GLY A 38 -16.94 -14.25 -6.76
C GLY A 38 -16.06 -14.99 -5.75
N ASP A 39 -14.77 -15.17 -6.02
CA ASP A 39 -13.87 -15.87 -5.11
C ASP A 39 -13.40 -14.93 -4.00
N LEU A 40 -14.15 -14.91 -2.90
CA LEU A 40 -13.86 -14.11 -1.71
C LEU A 40 -13.18 -14.93 -0.60
N SER A 41 -12.73 -16.15 -0.91
CA SER A 41 -12.12 -17.06 0.07
C SER A 41 -10.73 -16.57 0.49
N ALA A 42 -10.34 -16.88 1.73
CA ALA A 42 -9.00 -16.61 2.25
C ALA A 42 -7.89 -17.13 1.33
N LYS A 43 -6.87 -16.30 1.11
CA LYS A 43 -5.65 -16.62 0.36
C LYS A 43 -4.41 -16.63 1.24
N VAL A 44 -4.47 -15.95 2.38
CA VAL A 44 -3.41 -15.91 3.40
C VAL A 44 -4.04 -15.61 4.76
N THR A 45 -3.47 -16.17 5.83
CA THR A 45 -3.79 -15.79 7.21
C THR A 45 -2.76 -14.80 7.71
N LEU A 46 -3.18 -13.69 8.33
CA LEU A 46 -2.25 -12.66 8.78
C LEU A 46 -1.27 -13.18 9.84
N ASP A 47 -1.64 -14.19 10.64
CA ASP A 47 -0.75 -14.84 11.63
C ASP A 47 0.56 -15.35 11.02
N GLU A 48 0.55 -15.75 9.75
CA GLU A 48 1.76 -16.21 9.03
C GLU A 48 2.79 -15.09 8.84
N LEU A 49 2.38 -13.83 8.97
CA LEU A 49 3.19 -12.62 8.73
C LEU A 49 3.66 -11.96 10.03
N LYS A 50 3.20 -12.40 11.21
CA LYS A 50 3.42 -11.70 12.48
C LYS A 50 4.88 -11.55 12.90
N GLU A 51 5.75 -12.45 12.45
CA GLU A 51 7.19 -12.44 12.75
C GLU A 51 8.01 -11.72 11.67
N MET A 52 7.35 -11.17 10.64
CA MET A 52 8.03 -10.40 9.59
C MET A 52 8.37 -9.01 10.12
N ASN A 53 9.67 -8.74 10.25
CA ASN A 53 10.14 -7.40 10.62
C ASN A 53 9.80 -6.40 9.51
N HIS A 54 9.48 -5.17 9.91
CA HIS A 54 9.24 -4.06 8.98
C HIS A 54 8.17 -4.33 7.92
N LEU A 55 7.12 -5.07 8.30
CA LEU A 55 6.02 -5.44 7.44
C LEU A 55 5.12 -4.23 7.13
N PHE A 56 4.97 -3.95 5.83
CA PHE A 56 3.97 -3.03 5.30
C PHE A 56 3.03 -3.81 4.38
N ALA A 57 1.74 -3.78 4.66
CA ALA A 57 0.76 -4.52 3.88
C ALA A 57 -0.60 -3.81 3.81
N LEU A 58 -1.31 -4.01 2.70
CA LEU A 58 -2.70 -3.59 2.55
C LEU A 58 -3.51 -4.59 1.72
N GLY A 59 -4.82 -4.59 1.88
CA GLY A 59 -5.72 -5.47 1.13
C GLY A 59 -7.08 -5.64 1.79
N ALA A 60 -7.81 -6.70 1.44
CA ALA A 60 -9.18 -6.92 1.90
C ALA A 60 -9.29 -8.21 2.72
N VAL A 61 -10.07 -8.14 3.80
CA VAL A 61 -10.39 -9.28 4.67
C VAL A 61 -11.19 -10.32 3.90
N GLU A 62 -11.04 -11.60 4.26
CA GLU A 62 -11.84 -12.69 3.70
C GLU A 62 -13.33 -12.37 3.67
N ASN A 63 -14.03 -12.89 2.67
CA ASN A 63 -15.45 -12.60 2.42
C ASN A 63 -15.78 -11.11 2.28
N LEU A 64 -14.78 -10.27 2.03
CA LEU A 64 -14.94 -8.82 1.90
C LEU A 64 -15.58 -8.18 3.14
N LYS A 65 -15.09 -8.57 4.32
CA LYS A 65 -15.59 -8.13 5.62
C LYS A 65 -14.70 -7.08 6.30
N GLY A 66 -14.00 -6.28 5.51
CA GLY A 66 -13.17 -5.19 6.00
C GLY A 66 -11.89 -4.99 5.19
N GLU A 67 -11.09 -4.06 5.66
CA GLU A 67 -9.81 -3.68 5.06
C GLU A 67 -8.65 -4.04 5.97
N VAL A 68 -7.57 -4.52 5.38
CA VAL A 68 -6.29 -4.75 6.05
C VAL A 68 -5.38 -3.55 5.77
N LEU A 69 -4.78 -3.02 6.83
CA LEU A 69 -3.64 -2.12 6.77
C LEU A 69 -2.65 -2.56 7.85
N ILE A 70 -1.38 -2.72 7.49
CA ILE A 70 -0.29 -3.03 8.40
C ILE A 70 0.82 -2.01 8.14
N LEU A 71 1.22 -1.28 9.17
CA LEU A 71 2.30 -0.31 9.12
C LEU A 71 3.40 -0.75 10.10
N ASP A 72 4.60 -1.03 9.59
CA ASP A 72 5.76 -1.46 10.37
C ASP A 72 5.43 -2.59 11.39
N GLY A 73 4.73 -3.62 10.92
CA GLY A 73 4.33 -4.77 11.73
C GLY A 73 3.16 -4.54 12.69
N ILE A 74 2.50 -3.38 12.65
CA ILE A 74 1.32 -3.05 13.46
C ILE A 74 0.05 -3.15 12.59
N PRO A 75 -0.81 -4.16 12.79
CA PRO A 75 -2.09 -4.24 12.09
C PRO A 75 -3.06 -3.15 12.54
N SER A 76 -3.91 -2.74 11.62
CA SER A 76 -5.10 -1.92 11.85
C SER A 76 -6.17 -2.40 10.88
N VAL A 77 -6.77 -3.56 11.17
CA VAL A 77 -7.80 -4.16 10.33
C VAL A 77 -9.14 -3.52 10.65
N SER A 78 -9.71 -2.80 9.69
CA SER A 78 -10.98 -2.12 9.87
C SER A 78 -12.15 -2.95 9.36
N TYR A 79 -13.26 -2.94 10.10
CA TYR A 79 -14.47 -3.67 9.72
C TYR A 79 -15.72 -2.94 10.23
N VAL A 80 -16.87 -3.28 9.66
CA VAL A 80 -18.16 -2.67 10.02
C VAL A 80 -18.89 -3.56 11.04
N LYS A 81 -19.45 -2.94 12.08
CA LYS A 81 -20.39 -3.59 13.01
C LYS A 81 -21.69 -2.82 13.07
N GLY A 82 -22.80 -3.53 13.21
CA GLY A 82 -24.14 -2.96 13.29
C GLY A 82 -24.97 -3.29 12.06
N ASN A 83 -26.15 -2.71 11.97
CA ASN A 83 -27.06 -2.84 10.83
C ASN A 83 -27.48 -1.45 10.34
N ASP A 84 -27.79 -1.33 9.05
CA ASP A 84 -28.36 -0.14 8.41
C ASP A 84 -27.89 1.21 9.01
N SER A 85 -28.67 1.80 9.91
CA SER A 85 -28.46 3.12 10.53
C SER A 85 -27.52 3.14 11.75
N SER A 86 -26.99 1.99 12.17
CA SER A 86 -26.08 1.84 13.33
C SER A 86 -24.69 1.34 12.96
N LYS A 87 -24.35 1.30 11.66
CA LYS A 87 -23.02 0.91 11.19
C LYS A 87 -21.94 1.77 11.84
N THR A 88 -21.00 1.10 12.49
CA THR A 88 -19.87 1.72 13.18
C THR A 88 -18.59 1.04 12.73
N MET A 89 -17.53 1.82 12.52
CA MET A 89 -16.20 1.30 12.24
C MET A 89 -15.61 0.70 13.52
N MET A 90 -15.07 -0.50 13.38
CA MET A 90 -14.29 -1.18 14.41
C MET A 90 -12.87 -1.40 13.90
N LEU A 91 -11.93 -1.52 14.82
CA LEU A 91 -10.53 -1.84 14.52
C LEU A 91 -10.13 -3.12 15.26
N ASP A 92 -9.30 -3.92 14.61
CA ASP A 92 -8.64 -5.08 15.15
C ASP A 92 -7.13 -4.95 14.86
N ASP A 93 -6.35 -4.84 15.93
CA ASP A 93 -4.90 -4.63 15.87
C ASP A 93 -4.14 -5.96 15.99
N SER A 94 -4.82 -7.10 15.83
CA SER A 94 -4.24 -8.44 15.85
C SER A 94 -3.96 -9.00 14.45
N PHE A 95 -3.21 -10.10 14.41
CA PHE A 95 -2.97 -10.89 13.21
C PHE A 95 -3.98 -12.05 13.03
N GLU A 96 -5.11 -12.05 13.73
CA GLU A 96 -6.05 -13.19 13.74
C GLU A 96 -6.98 -13.27 12.50
N LYS A 97 -6.88 -12.31 11.58
CA LYS A 97 -7.73 -12.24 10.38
C LYS A 97 -7.11 -12.98 9.19
N ASN A 98 -7.97 -13.36 8.25
CA ASN A 98 -7.57 -13.84 6.94
C ASN A 98 -7.82 -12.76 5.89
N ALA A 99 -7.03 -12.77 4.82
CA ALA A 99 -7.20 -11.87 3.69
C ALA A 99 -7.53 -12.64 2.41
N CYS A 100 -8.51 -12.16 1.63
CA CYS A 100 -8.77 -12.65 0.28
C CYS A 100 -7.95 -11.92 -0.78
N LEU A 101 -7.43 -10.74 -0.44
CA LEU A 101 -6.49 -9.95 -1.22
C LEU A 101 -5.48 -9.32 -0.26
N LEU A 102 -4.19 -9.43 -0.54
CA LEU A 102 -3.15 -8.75 0.23
C LEU A 102 -1.95 -8.46 -0.68
N VAL A 103 -1.38 -7.27 -0.57
CA VAL A 103 -0.07 -6.94 -1.13
C VAL A 103 0.82 -6.48 0.02
N LEU A 104 2.07 -6.92 0.04
CA LEU A 104 2.98 -6.69 1.16
C LEU A 104 4.43 -6.52 0.72
N ALA A 105 5.20 -5.90 1.59
CA ALA A 105 6.65 -5.74 1.48
C ALA A 105 7.27 -5.60 2.88
N SER A 106 8.56 -5.94 2.99
CA SER A 106 9.40 -5.63 4.15
C SER A 106 10.25 -4.41 3.82
N VAL A 107 10.11 -3.29 4.55
CA VAL A 107 10.83 -2.03 4.27
C VAL A 107 11.51 -1.52 5.54
N GLU A 108 12.79 -1.81 5.70
CA GLU A 108 13.56 -1.42 6.89
C GLU A 108 13.82 0.09 6.97
N GLU A 109 14.13 0.72 5.83
CA GLU A 109 14.45 2.15 5.77
C GLU A 109 13.67 2.87 4.68
N TRP A 110 13.18 4.06 5.04
CA TRP A 110 12.44 4.96 4.17
C TRP A 110 13.21 6.26 3.93
N GLU A 111 13.25 6.73 2.69
CA GLU A 111 13.70 8.06 2.31
C GLU A 111 12.50 9.02 2.23
N SER A 112 12.49 10.05 3.08
CA SER A 112 11.44 11.07 3.11
C SER A 112 11.71 12.21 2.12
N ILE A 113 10.71 12.55 1.32
CA ILE A 113 10.75 13.54 0.25
C ILE A 113 9.56 14.49 0.40
N ASN A 114 9.82 15.80 0.39
CA ASN A 114 8.73 16.78 0.40
C ASN A 114 8.00 16.76 -0.94
N ILE A 115 6.69 16.58 -0.91
CA ILE A 115 5.85 16.67 -2.10
C ILE A 115 5.70 18.16 -2.46
N PRO A 116 6.00 18.58 -3.70
CA PRO A 116 5.76 19.95 -4.14
C PRO A 116 4.27 20.30 -3.99
N ASN A 117 3.94 21.47 -3.45
CA ASN A 117 2.54 21.92 -3.28
C ASN A 117 1.76 22.08 -4.60
N THR A 118 2.42 21.92 -5.76
CA THR A 118 1.79 21.86 -7.08
C THR A 118 1.23 20.48 -7.42
N VAL A 119 1.62 19.43 -6.70
CA VAL A 119 1.07 18.08 -6.82
C VAL A 119 -0.09 17.98 -5.83
N VAL A 120 -1.33 17.98 -6.34
CA VAL A 120 -2.52 18.17 -5.49
C VAL A 120 -3.47 16.99 -5.61
N THR A 121 -3.75 16.54 -6.82
CA THR A 121 -4.74 15.49 -7.11
C THR A 121 -4.11 14.10 -7.07
N TYR A 122 -4.95 13.07 -6.93
CA TYR A 122 -4.53 11.67 -6.99
C TYR A 122 -3.80 11.32 -8.30
N GLU A 123 -4.27 11.81 -9.45
CA GLU A 123 -3.63 11.58 -10.76
C GLU A 123 -2.26 12.25 -10.86
N GLU A 124 -2.15 13.51 -10.45
CA GLU A 124 -0.86 14.22 -10.40
C GLU A 124 0.11 13.50 -9.45
N PHE A 125 -0.39 13.02 -8.31
CA PHE A 125 0.41 12.30 -7.34
C PHE A 125 0.89 10.95 -7.87
N GLU A 126 0.06 10.20 -8.61
CA GLU A 126 0.48 8.95 -9.26
C GLU A 126 1.68 9.17 -10.20
N GLY A 127 1.61 10.22 -11.03
CA GLY A 127 2.71 10.61 -11.90
C GLY A 127 3.97 11.00 -11.11
N TYR A 128 3.79 11.80 -10.05
CA TYR A 128 4.88 12.23 -9.18
C TYR A 128 5.58 11.07 -8.45
N VAL A 129 4.83 10.08 -7.96
CA VAL A 129 5.40 8.87 -7.33
C VAL A 129 6.28 8.11 -8.32
N ALA A 130 5.80 7.90 -9.55
CA ALA A 130 6.56 7.19 -10.57
C ALA A 130 7.84 7.93 -10.97
N GLU A 131 7.75 9.24 -11.21
CA GLU A 131 8.90 10.08 -11.56
C GLU A 131 9.94 10.08 -10.42
N THR A 132 9.49 10.35 -9.20
CA THR A 132 10.36 10.43 -8.03
C THR A 132 11.01 9.07 -7.73
N ALA A 133 10.27 7.96 -7.84
CA ALA A 133 10.83 6.62 -7.67
C ALA A 133 11.93 6.32 -8.67
N ALA A 134 11.72 6.64 -9.96
CA ALA A 134 12.73 6.48 -10.99
C ALA A 134 13.98 7.35 -10.73
N GLU A 135 13.81 8.61 -10.32
CA GLU A 135 14.91 9.50 -9.92
C GLU A 135 15.72 8.97 -8.73
N LYS A 136 15.05 8.28 -7.80
CA LYS A 136 15.67 7.65 -6.64
C LYS A 136 16.31 6.30 -6.93
N GLY A 137 16.15 5.79 -8.16
CA GLY A 137 16.76 4.55 -8.64
C GLY A 137 15.92 3.29 -8.39
N ILE A 138 14.62 3.44 -8.10
CA ILE A 138 13.67 2.33 -8.00
C ILE A 138 13.22 1.93 -9.41
N ASP A 139 13.19 0.63 -9.69
CA ASP A 139 12.74 0.10 -10.98
C ASP A 139 11.20 0.14 -11.06
N ILE A 140 10.66 1.15 -11.74
CA ILE A 140 9.21 1.34 -11.91
C ILE A 140 8.53 0.27 -12.78
N GLU A 141 9.31 -0.59 -13.42
CA GLU A 141 8.80 -1.78 -14.12
C GLU A 141 8.47 -2.93 -13.16
N LYS A 142 8.87 -2.81 -11.89
CA LYS A 142 8.53 -3.70 -10.80
C LYS A 142 7.58 -3.00 -9.82
N PRO A 143 6.75 -3.74 -9.10
CA PRO A 143 5.96 -3.15 -8.02
C PRO A 143 6.85 -2.64 -6.88
N PHE A 144 6.43 -1.57 -6.22
CA PHE A 144 7.10 -1.05 -5.03
C PHE A 144 6.10 -0.39 -4.05
N PRO A 145 6.37 -0.42 -2.74
CA PRO A 145 5.58 0.31 -1.76
C PRO A 145 6.00 1.77 -1.68
N PHE A 146 5.08 2.63 -1.24
CA PHE A 146 5.33 4.02 -0.87
C PHE A 146 4.44 4.40 0.32
N MET A 147 4.80 5.44 1.06
CA MET A 147 3.90 6.03 2.06
C MET A 147 3.68 7.51 1.83
N ILE A 148 2.54 8.01 2.30
CA ILE A 148 2.20 9.43 2.32
C ILE A 148 1.86 9.81 3.74
N GLU A 149 2.46 10.90 4.24
CA GLU A 149 2.19 11.40 5.58
C GLU A 149 1.98 12.92 5.56
N GLY A 150 1.06 13.40 6.39
CA GLY A 150 0.82 14.82 6.58
C GLY A 150 -0.65 15.17 6.72
N LEU A 151 -0.97 16.46 6.59
CA LEU A 151 -2.34 16.95 6.63
C LEU A 151 -2.95 16.88 5.23
N ALA A 152 -3.80 15.89 4.98
CA ALA A 152 -4.55 15.81 3.73
C ALA A 152 -5.64 16.89 3.69
N LYS A 153 -5.83 17.53 2.54
CA LYS A 153 -6.94 18.45 2.34
C LYS A 153 -8.26 17.69 2.34
N SER A 154 -8.33 16.59 1.59
CA SER A 154 -9.45 15.65 1.66
C SER A 154 -9.06 14.25 1.21
N PHE A 155 -9.83 13.25 1.59
CA PHE A 155 -9.78 11.92 1.02
C PHE A 155 -11.15 11.24 1.06
N ASP A 156 -11.43 10.48 0.01
CA ASP A 156 -12.56 9.57 -0.09
C ASP A 156 -12.10 8.19 0.36
N TRP A 157 -12.92 7.53 1.17
CA TRP A 157 -12.56 6.23 1.74
C TRP A 157 -13.76 5.31 1.84
N HIS A 158 -13.47 4.01 1.94
CA HIS A 158 -14.45 3.00 2.29
C HIS A 158 -13.86 1.85 3.12
N ILE A 159 -14.78 1.10 3.73
CA ILE A 159 -14.56 -0.20 4.38
C ILE A 159 -15.64 -1.12 3.85
N ILE A 160 -15.24 -2.23 3.23
CA ILE A 160 -16.18 -3.17 2.63
C ILE A 160 -16.89 -3.98 3.74
N ASP A 161 -18.20 -4.16 3.59
CA ASP A 161 -19.01 -5.09 4.40
C ASP A 161 -19.96 -5.83 3.46
N TRP A 162 -19.40 -6.77 2.71
CA TRP A 162 -20.10 -7.42 1.61
C TRP A 162 -21.26 -8.29 2.13
N PRO A 163 -22.48 -8.19 1.57
CA PRO A 163 -23.60 -9.01 2.01
C PRO A 163 -23.34 -10.50 1.79
N GLU A 164 -23.70 -11.32 2.78
CA GLU A 164 -23.56 -12.77 2.64
C GLU A 164 -24.41 -13.30 1.47
N ASN A 165 -23.83 -14.22 0.69
CA ASN A 165 -24.47 -14.86 -0.47
C ASN A 165 -24.77 -13.94 -1.66
N ASP A 166 -24.32 -12.68 -1.64
CA ASP A 166 -24.43 -11.80 -2.80
C ASP A 166 -23.34 -12.13 -3.83
N THR A 167 -23.77 -12.63 -4.98
CA THR A 167 -22.89 -13.06 -6.07
C THR A 167 -22.72 -12.01 -7.17
N GLU A 168 -23.45 -10.90 -7.10
CA GLU A 168 -23.38 -9.84 -8.12
C GLU A 168 -22.38 -8.76 -7.69
N HIS A 169 -21.14 -8.88 -8.16
CA HIS A 169 -20.07 -7.97 -7.76
C HIS A 169 -19.88 -6.83 -8.78
N SER A 170 -20.36 -5.64 -8.45
CA SER A 170 -20.06 -4.40 -9.17
C SER A 170 -19.12 -3.50 -8.38
N HIS A 171 -18.40 -2.60 -9.06
CA HIS A 171 -17.52 -1.64 -8.39
C HIS A 171 -18.30 -0.71 -7.45
N GLU A 172 -19.49 -0.28 -7.86
CA GLU A 172 -20.39 0.53 -7.04
C GLU A 172 -20.78 -0.18 -5.73
N LYS A 173 -21.19 -1.45 -5.82
CA LYS A 173 -21.51 -2.25 -4.63
C LYS A 173 -20.31 -2.46 -3.73
N HIS A 174 -19.11 -2.59 -4.31
CA HIS A 174 -17.88 -2.80 -3.54
C HIS A 174 -17.66 -1.66 -2.57
N ILE A 175 -17.67 -0.42 -3.07
CA ILE A 175 -17.47 0.80 -2.29
C ILE A 175 -18.62 1.01 -1.28
N TYR A 176 -19.88 0.83 -1.70
CA TYR A 176 -21.04 1.20 -0.88
C TYR A 176 -21.58 0.09 0.03
N SER A 177 -21.00 -1.11 0.00
CA SER A 177 -21.46 -2.24 0.82
C SER A 177 -21.35 -1.98 2.33
N GLY A 178 -20.28 -1.31 2.77
CA GLY A 178 -20.01 -1.05 4.18
C GLY A 178 -20.13 0.41 4.58
N LEU A 179 -19.05 0.97 5.12
CA LEU A 179 -18.94 2.39 5.48
C LEU A 179 -18.10 3.10 4.44
N TYR A 180 -18.48 4.33 4.09
CA TYR A 180 -17.76 5.13 3.12
C TYR A 180 -18.01 6.62 3.40
N GLY A 181 -17.17 7.47 2.83
CA GLY A 181 -17.40 8.90 2.85
C GLY A 181 -16.17 9.71 2.48
N THR A 182 -16.30 11.02 2.65
CA THR A 182 -15.22 11.98 2.44
C THR A 182 -14.86 12.61 3.78
N LEU A 183 -13.57 12.67 4.08
CA LEU A 183 -13.03 13.42 5.22
C LEU A 183 -12.13 14.54 4.72
N GLU A 184 -12.16 15.66 5.43
CA GLU A 184 -11.36 16.85 5.10
C GLU A 184 -10.44 17.22 6.26
N ASN A 185 -9.30 17.82 5.94
CA ASN A 185 -8.34 18.40 6.89
C ASN A 185 -7.98 17.42 8.02
N GLN A 186 -7.59 16.20 7.66
CA GLN A 186 -7.16 15.18 8.60
C GLN A 186 -5.66 14.90 8.42
N THR A 187 -4.96 14.72 9.55
CA THR A 187 -3.63 14.10 9.51
C THR A 187 -3.80 12.63 9.14
N VAL A 188 -3.02 12.19 8.16
CA VAL A 188 -3.08 10.85 7.61
C VAL A 188 -1.71 10.20 7.59
N GLU A 189 -1.73 8.88 7.75
CA GLU A 189 -0.68 7.97 7.31
C GLU A 189 -1.31 7.07 6.24
N MET A 190 -0.77 7.10 5.03
CA MET A 190 -1.24 6.26 3.93
C MET A 190 -0.12 5.33 3.49
N LEU A 191 -0.47 4.06 3.28
CA LEU A 191 0.40 3.10 2.61
C LEU A 191 -0.16 2.88 1.21
N GLY A 192 0.73 2.88 0.21
CA GLY A 192 0.38 2.53 -1.15
C GLY A 192 1.35 1.55 -1.77
N PHE A 193 0.87 0.83 -2.78
CA PHE A 193 1.70 0.05 -3.69
C PHE A 193 1.50 0.55 -5.11
N TYR A 194 2.60 0.85 -5.80
CA TYR A 194 2.62 1.24 -7.20
C TYR A 194 2.95 0.04 -8.09
N SER A 195 2.24 -0.15 -9.21
CA SER A 195 2.64 -1.08 -10.26
C SER A 195 1.94 -0.84 -11.60
N ASN A 196 2.73 -0.81 -12.68
CA ASN A 196 2.24 -0.79 -14.07
C ASN A 196 1.79 -2.17 -14.60
N LYS A 197 1.99 -3.25 -13.84
CA LYS A 197 1.79 -4.63 -14.32
C LYS A 197 0.72 -5.43 -13.58
N HIS A 198 0.15 -4.86 -12.51
CA HIS A 198 -0.76 -5.56 -11.61
C HIS A 198 -2.18 -5.01 -11.59
N HIS A 199 -2.61 -4.36 -12.69
CA HIS A 199 -4.01 -3.97 -12.88
C HIS A 199 -4.96 -5.17 -12.78
N ALA A 200 -6.03 -4.98 -12.04
CA ALA A 200 -7.00 -6.02 -11.66
C ALA A 200 -6.38 -7.22 -10.94
N ILE A 201 -5.17 -7.09 -10.41
CA ILE A 201 -4.56 -8.02 -9.45
C ILE A 201 -4.63 -7.39 -8.07
N PHE A 202 -3.76 -6.44 -7.76
CA PHE A 202 -3.86 -5.66 -6.52
C PHE A 202 -4.02 -4.17 -6.78
N THR A 203 -3.89 -3.67 -8.01
CA THR A 203 -4.27 -2.29 -8.35
C THR A 203 -5.58 -2.28 -9.13
N HIS A 204 -6.32 -1.18 -9.03
CA HIS A 204 -7.52 -0.99 -9.84
C HIS A 204 -7.14 -0.92 -11.34
N HIS A 205 -8.10 -1.13 -12.24
CA HIS A 205 -7.81 -1.18 -13.68
C HIS A 205 -7.52 0.20 -14.30
N SER A 206 -7.75 1.28 -13.56
CA SER A 206 -7.62 2.67 -14.04
C SER A 206 -6.47 3.45 -13.39
N THR A 207 -5.72 2.83 -12.48
CA THR A 207 -4.65 3.48 -11.71
C THR A 207 -3.54 2.48 -11.45
N ASN A 208 -2.30 2.98 -11.37
CA ASN A 208 -1.14 2.17 -11.00
C ASN A 208 -0.96 2.07 -9.49
N MET A 209 -1.81 2.71 -8.68
CA MET A 209 -1.72 2.70 -7.23
C MET A 209 -2.85 1.91 -6.58
N HIS A 210 -2.56 1.33 -5.42
CA HIS A 210 -3.55 0.86 -4.46
C HIS A 210 -3.15 1.43 -3.11
N VAL A 211 -4.03 2.22 -2.49
CA VAL A 211 -3.72 3.00 -1.29
C VAL A 211 -4.76 2.72 -0.21
N HIS A 212 -4.27 2.48 1.01
CA HIS A 212 -5.08 2.44 2.22
C HIS A 212 -4.66 3.61 3.12
N VAL A 213 -5.63 4.20 3.81
CA VAL A 213 -5.46 5.38 4.67
C VAL A 213 -5.74 5.03 6.12
N LYS A 214 -4.97 5.64 7.02
CA LYS A 214 -5.23 5.70 8.46
C LYS A 214 -5.28 7.17 8.90
N SER A 215 -6.29 7.50 9.69
CA SER A 215 -6.49 8.79 10.35
C SER A 215 -7.20 8.57 11.69
N ASP A 216 -7.34 9.62 12.49
CA ASP A 216 -8.10 9.56 13.75
C ASP A 216 -9.58 9.15 13.57
N LYS A 217 -10.14 9.32 12.37
CA LYS A 217 -11.57 9.13 12.09
C LYS A 217 -11.88 7.93 11.20
N ALA A 218 -10.93 7.49 10.39
CA ALA A 218 -11.13 6.43 9.42
C ALA A 218 -9.83 5.66 9.17
N THR A 219 -9.96 4.33 9.06
CA THR A 219 -8.94 3.43 8.52
C THR A 219 -9.60 2.55 7.47
N GLY A 220 -9.09 2.51 6.26
CA GLY A 220 -9.71 1.76 5.16
C GLY A 220 -9.03 1.99 3.82
N HIS A 221 -9.71 1.63 2.74
CA HIS A 221 -9.25 1.92 1.39
C HIS A 221 -9.38 3.42 1.11
N ALA A 222 -8.42 4.00 0.39
CA ALA A 222 -8.48 5.38 -0.08
C ALA A 222 -8.86 5.39 -1.57
N ASP A 223 -10.11 5.75 -1.87
CA ASP A 223 -10.64 5.77 -3.24
C ASP A 223 -10.07 6.94 -4.06
N ASN A 224 -9.83 8.07 -3.39
CA ASN A 224 -9.30 9.29 -3.97
C ASN A 224 -8.77 10.21 -2.85
N PHE A 225 -7.89 11.16 -3.17
CA PHE A 225 -7.46 12.17 -2.22
C PHE A 225 -7.01 13.47 -2.90
N THR A 226 -7.07 14.54 -2.10
CA THR A 226 -6.43 15.82 -2.39
C THR A 226 -5.38 16.09 -1.33
N LEU A 227 -4.13 16.21 -1.76
CA LEU A 227 -3.01 16.48 -0.87
C LEU A 227 -3.12 17.89 -0.29
N GLY A 228 -2.71 18.02 0.98
CA GLY A 228 -2.45 19.33 1.59
C GLY A 228 -1.02 19.80 1.34
N GLU A 229 -0.70 20.95 1.90
CA GLU A 229 0.65 21.52 1.77
C GLU A 229 1.68 20.77 2.61
N ASN A 230 2.91 20.69 2.11
CA ASN A 230 4.07 20.13 2.82
C ASN A 230 3.88 18.66 3.27
N MET A 231 3.08 17.88 2.54
CA MET A 231 2.99 16.44 2.76
C MET A 231 4.29 15.76 2.32
N ILE A 232 4.55 14.59 2.91
CA ILE A 232 5.77 13.81 2.71
C ILE A 232 5.44 12.54 1.94
N LEU A 233 6.19 12.30 0.87
CA LEU A 233 6.31 10.99 0.23
C LEU A 233 7.47 10.24 0.87
N LYS A 234 7.25 8.98 1.22
CA LYS A 234 8.32 8.07 1.63
C LYS A 234 8.48 6.96 0.60
N LEU A 235 9.72 6.73 0.19
CA LEU A 235 10.10 5.65 -0.72
C LEU A 235 11.15 4.74 -0.06
N PRO A 236 11.22 3.44 -0.42
CA PRO A 236 12.28 2.57 0.08
C PRO A 236 13.68 3.10 -0.26
N LYS A 237 14.60 2.95 0.68
CA LYS A 237 15.96 3.49 0.57
C LYS A 237 16.97 2.54 -0.08
#